data_AF-A0A3L7SVT2-F1
#
_entry.id   AF-A0A3L7SVT2-F1
#
_cell.length_a   1.000
_cell.length_b   1.000
_cell.length_c   1.000
_cell.angle_alpha   90.00
_cell.angle_beta   90.00
_cell.angle_gamma   90.00
#
_symmetry.space_group_name_H-M   'P 1'
#
loop_
_entity.id
_entity.type
_entity.pdbx_description
1 polymer ?
#
loop_
_entity_poly.entity_id
_entity_poly.type
_entity_poly.pdbx_seq_one_letter_code
_entity_poly.pdbx_strand_id
1 'polypeptide(L)'
;MATGFNKIDMAKTYEPANTLYSRTFIALLVAQFLAAFNDQAIHASAMFFAINKSTLNEAQAISLMPILFYAPWAIFCTLAGYLADRYSKQSSLIFWKIAEVLITAIALLGFWLGTQDYDSGPWIVLST
;
A
#
# COMPACT_ATOMS: atom_id res chain seq x y z
N MET A 1 11.46 58.80 2.87
CA MET A 1 11.41 57.73 3.89
C MET A 1 10.18 56.90 3.60
N ALA A 2 10.29 55.91 2.71
CA ALA A 2 9.23 54.97 2.37
C ALA A 2 9.82 53.57 2.55
N THR A 3 9.92 53.15 3.80
CA THR A 3 10.41 51.83 4.19
C THR A 3 9.24 51.09 4.79
N GLY A 4 8.81 50.02 4.12
CA GLY A 4 7.85 49.07 4.68
C GLY A 4 6.60 48.94 3.83
N PHE A 5 6.60 47.95 2.93
CA PHE A 5 5.46 47.09 2.56
C PHE A 5 5.90 46.21 1.38
N ASN A 6 6.85 45.30 1.61
CA ASN A 6 7.24 44.30 0.59
C ASN A 6 7.56 42.95 1.26
N LYS A 7 6.65 42.52 2.14
CA LYS A 7 6.82 41.29 2.92
C LYS A 7 5.47 40.62 3.25
N ILE A 8 4.50 40.75 2.35
CA ILE A 8 3.24 39.99 2.41
C ILE A 8 3.22 39.10 1.19
N ASP A 9 3.40 37.82 1.47
CA ASP A 9 3.02 36.67 0.67
C ASP A 9 3.75 36.50 -0.67
N MET A 10 5.02 36.09 -0.55
CA MET A 10 5.67 35.24 -1.55
C MET A 10 4.83 33.95 -1.71
N ALA A 11 3.75 34.03 -2.49
CA ALA A 11 3.04 32.87 -2.97
C ALA A 11 4.07 31.98 -3.65
N LYS A 12 4.32 30.81 -3.07
CA LYS A 12 5.28 29.83 -3.57
C LYS A 12 4.79 29.40 -4.96
N THR A 13 5.30 30.02 -6.01
CA THR A 13 4.96 29.70 -7.39
C THR A 13 5.44 28.28 -7.64
N TYR A 14 4.51 27.32 -7.71
CA TYR A 14 4.82 25.94 -8.04
C TYR A 14 5.17 25.88 -9.52
N GLU A 15 6.46 26.06 -9.84
CA GLU A 15 6.92 25.85 -11.21
C GLU A 15 6.90 24.35 -11.53
N PRO A 16 6.23 23.93 -12.63
CA PRO A 16 6.28 22.56 -13.08
C PRO A 16 7.72 22.17 -13.40
N ALA A 17 8.12 20.96 -13.03
CA ALA A 17 9.44 20.46 -13.36
C ALA A 17 9.61 20.43 -14.88
N ASN A 18 10.64 21.10 -15.40
CA ASN A 18 10.95 21.16 -16.83
C ASN A 18 11.37 19.80 -17.41
N THR A 19 11.52 18.76 -16.57
CA THR A 19 12.03 17.45 -16.97
C THR A 19 11.43 16.37 -16.08
N LEU A 20 11.11 15.22 -16.68
CA LEU A 20 10.60 14.02 -15.97
C LEU A 20 11.65 13.38 -15.03
N TYR A 21 12.92 13.79 -15.12
CA TYR A 21 14.01 13.35 -14.24
C TYR A 21 14.06 14.06 -12.88
N SER A 22 12.97 14.74 -12.47
CA SER A 22 12.95 15.35 -11.15
C SER A 22 13.02 14.28 -10.06
N ARG A 23 13.85 14.50 -9.04
CA ARG A 23 14.04 13.57 -7.92
C ARG A 23 12.72 13.18 -7.24
N THR A 24 11.80 14.14 -7.11
CA THR A 24 10.48 13.92 -6.51
C THR A 24 9.61 13.00 -7.37
N PHE A 25 9.63 13.16 -8.69
CA PHE A 25 8.87 12.31 -9.61
C PHE A 25 9.38 10.87 -9.61
N ILE A 26 10.70 10.68 -9.68
CA ILE A 26 11.31 9.33 -9.61
C ILE A 26 10.99 8.67 -8.27
N ALA A 27 11.08 9.41 -7.16
CA ALA A 27 10.74 8.87 -5.84
C ALA A 27 9.27 8.41 -5.76
N LEU A 28 8.34 9.18 -6.34
CA LEU A 28 6.93 8.79 -6.42
C LEU A 28 6.72 7.56 -7.31
N LEU A 29 7.41 7.49 -8.45
CA LEU A 29 7.32 6.36 -9.37
C LEU A 29 7.82 5.07 -8.70
N VAL A 30 8.96 5.13 -8.02
CA VAL A 30 9.51 4.00 -7.26
C VAL A 30 8.57 3.60 -6.12
N ALA A 31 8.01 4.57 -5.39
CA ALA A 31 7.04 4.28 -4.33
C ALA A 31 5.80 3.55 -4.85
N GLN A 32 5.25 3.99 -5.99
CA GLN A 32 4.08 3.33 -6.59
C GLN A 32 4.40 1.99 -7.21
N PHE A 33 5.57 1.84 -7.84
CA PHE A 33 6.03 0.54 -8.31
C PHE A 33 6.16 -0.45 -7.16
N LEU A 34 6.78 -0.02 -6.05
CA LEU A 34 7.00 -0.89 -4.91
C LEU A 34 5.68 -1.26 -4.23
N ALA A 35 4.72 -0.33 -4.15
CA ALA A 35 3.38 -0.62 -3.65
C ALA A 35 2.66 -1.66 -4.52
N ALA A 36 2.60 -1.44 -5.84
CA ALA A 36 1.95 -2.37 -6.76
C ALA A 36 2.64 -3.75 -6.78
N PHE A 37 3.98 -3.78 -6.69
CA PHE A 37 4.73 -5.01 -6.58
C PHE A 37 4.41 -5.77 -5.29
N ASN A 38 4.36 -5.07 -4.15
CA ASN A 38 4.05 -5.65 -2.85
C ASN A 38 2.66 -6.29 -2.83
N ASP A 39 1.64 -5.57 -3.30
CA ASP A 39 0.25 -6.06 -3.33
C ASP A 39 0.12 -7.35 -4.15
N GLN A 40 0.78 -7.41 -5.32
CA GLN A 40 0.74 -8.60 -6.15
C GLN A 40 1.61 -9.74 -5.60
N ALA A 41 2.75 -9.42 -4.96
CA ALA A 41 3.67 -10.41 -4.41
C ALA A 41 3.11 -11.10 -3.16
N ILE A 42 2.54 -10.34 -2.21
CA ILE A 42 1.94 -10.90 -1.00
C ILE A 42 0.79 -11.82 -1.37
N HIS A 43 -0.12 -11.37 -2.23
CA HIS A 43 -1.28 -12.15 -2.64
C HIS A 43 -0.87 -13.47 -3.32
N ALA A 44 0.06 -13.44 -4.28
CA ALA A 44 0.55 -14.65 -4.92
C ALA A 44 1.26 -15.58 -3.93
N SER A 45 2.09 -15.03 -3.04
CA SER A 45 2.84 -15.81 -2.04
C SER A 45 1.91 -16.45 -1.00
N ALA A 46 0.90 -15.72 -0.53
CA ALA A 46 -0.14 -16.22 0.37
C ALA A 46 -0.95 -17.34 -0.28
N MET A 47 -1.28 -17.20 -1.57
CA MET A 47 -1.99 -18.22 -2.33
C MET A 47 -1.19 -19.53 -2.43
N PHE A 48 0.07 -19.46 -2.89
CA PHE A 48 0.91 -20.65 -2.99
C PHE A 48 1.14 -21.31 -1.62
N PHE A 49 1.28 -20.51 -0.57
CA PHE A 49 1.47 -21.02 0.79
C PHE A 49 0.24 -21.74 1.34
N ALA A 50 -0.96 -21.19 1.16
CA ALA A 50 -2.21 -21.82 1.58
C ALA A 50 -2.50 -23.13 0.84
N ILE A 51 -2.16 -23.19 -0.46
CA ILE A 51 -2.25 -24.42 -1.26
C ILE A 51 -1.25 -25.46 -0.74
N ASN A 52 0.01 -25.07 -0.48
CA ASN A 52 1.04 -25.98 0.01
C ASN A 52 0.69 -26.59 1.38
N LYS A 53 0.06 -25.82 2.27
CA LYS A 53 -0.42 -26.28 3.58
C LYS A 53 -1.78 -27.01 3.53
N SER A 54 -2.38 -27.20 2.35
CA SER A 54 -3.72 -27.81 2.17
C SER A 54 -4.84 -27.14 2.98
N THR A 55 -4.67 -25.86 3.35
CA THR A 55 -5.68 -25.09 4.08
C THR A 55 -6.89 -24.76 3.20
N LEU A 56 -6.65 -24.56 1.91
CA LEU A 56 -7.67 -24.30 0.89
C LEU A 56 -7.44 -25.22 -0.31
N ASN A 57 -8.54 -25.68 -0.93
CA ASN A 57 -8.47 -26.42 -2.17
C ASN A 57 -7.97 -25.49 -3.30
N GLU A 58 -7.21 -26.01 -4.26
CA GLU A 58 -6.55 -25.22 -5.32
C GLU A 58 -7.56 -24.38 -6.12
N ALA A 59 -8.69 -24.98 -6.49
CA ALA A 59 -9.77 -24.28 -7.20
C ALA A 59 -10.40 -23.14 -6.37
N GLN A 60 -10.47 -23.31 -5.04
CA GLN A 60 -11.00 -22.28 -4.14
C GLN A 60 -9.98 -21.17 -3.92
N ALA A 61 -8.70 -21.49 -3.75
CA ALA A 61 -7.64 -20.50 -3.60
C ALA A 61 -7.58 -19.57 -4.82
N ILE A 62 -7.59 -20.13 -6.03
CA ILE A 62 -7.51 -19.36 -7.29
C ILE A 62 -8.72 -18.44 -7.48
N SER A 63 -9.93 -18.89 -7.12
CA SER A 63 -11.14 -18.09 -7.32
C SER A 63 -11.45 -17.12 -6.17
N LEU A 64 -11.23 -17.53 -4.92
CA LEU A 64 -11.74 -16.83 -3.75
C LEU A 64 -10.75 -15.79 -3.23
N MET A 65 -9.44 -16.06 -3.29
CA MET A 65 -8.42 -15.13 -2.77
C MET A 65 -8.40 -13.78 -3.49
N PRO A 66 -8.45 -13.71 -4.84
CA PRO A 66 -8.48 -12.41 -5.51
C PRO A 66 -9.75 -11.62 -5.16
N ILE A 67 -10.88 -12.31 -5.00
CA ILE A 67 -12.16 -11.67 -4.63
C ILE A 67 -12.06 -11.11 -3.21
N LEU A 68 -11.58 -11.89 -2.25
CA LEU A 68 -11.39 -11.45 -0.86
C LEU A 68 -10.42 -10.28 -0.75
N PHE A 69 -9.37 -10.26 -1.58
CA PHE A 69 -8.37 -9.20 -1.58
C PHE A 69 -8.90 -7.91 -2.23
N TYR A 70 -9.58 -8.00 -3.37
CA TYR A 70 -10.06 -6.82 -4.11
C TYR A 70 -11.42 -6.28 -3.62
N ALA A 71 -12.29 -7.11 -3.05
CA ALA A 71 -13.63 -6.68 -2.65
C ALA A 71 -13.64 -5.56 -1.60
N PRO A 72 -12.83 -5.60 -0.52
CA PRO A 72 -12.75 -4.50 0.43
C PRO A 72 -12.32 -3.20 -0.26
N TRP A 73 -11.28 -3.25 -1.10
CA TRP A 73 -10.83 -2.09 -1.87
C TRP A 73 -11.96 -1.49 -2.73
N ALA A 74 -12.72 -2.34 -3.41
CA ALA A 74 -13.83 -1.91 -4.26
C ALA A 74 -14.97 -1.26 -3.46
N ILE A 75 -15.32 -1.82 -2.29
CA ILE A 75 -16.40 -1.30 -1.44
C ILE A 75 -16.00 0.03 -0.78
N PHE A 76 -14.74 0.16 -0.35
CA PHE A 76 -14.27 1.34 0.39
C PHE A 76 -13.67 2.44 -0.51
N CYS A 77 -13.68 2.30 -1.84
CA CYS A 77 -13.06 3.26 -2.75
C CYS A 77 -13.64 4.69 -2.64
N THR A 78 -14.96 4.83 -2.45
CA THR A 78 -15.64 6.12 -2.33
C THR A 78 -15.26 6.85 -1.05
N LEU A 79 -15.16 6.11 0.06
CA LEU A 79 -14.72 6.63 1.34
C LEU A 79 -13.25 7.08 1.26
N ALA A 80 -12.39 6.26 0.64
CA ALA A 80 -10.99 6.61 0.42
C ALA A 80 -10.85 7.90 -0.41
N GLY A 81 -11.67 8.08 -1.45
CA GLY A 81 -11.72 9.32 -2.24
C GLY A 81 -12.11 10.54 -1.41
N TYR A 82 -13.16 10.44 -0.59
CA TYR A 82 -13.56 11.52 0.31
C TYR A 82 -12.45 11.90 1.32
N LEU A 83 -11.75 10.91 1.88
CA LEU A 83 -10.61 11.17 2.77
C LEU A 83 -9.42 11.79 2.01
N ALA A 84 -9.15 11.36 0.79
CA ALA A 84 -8.04 11.88 -0.02
C ALA A 84 -8.19 13.37 -0.35
N ASP A 85 -9.42 13.85 -0.52
CA ASP A 85 -9.70 15.27 -0.78
C ASP A 85 -9.62 16.13 0.49
N ARG A 86 -9.88 15.54 1.66
CA ARG A 86 -9.89 16.27 2.95
C ARG A 86 -8.50 16.39 3.59
N TYR A 87 -7.61 15.42 3.37
CA TYR A 87 -6.31 15.37 4.05
C TYR A 87 -5.15 15.77 3.13
N SER A 88 -4.05 16.25 3.73
CA SER A 88 -2.84 16.59 2.99
C SER A 88 -2.23 15.36 2.31
N LYS A 89 -1.99 15.45 1.00
CA LYS A 89 -1.46 14.37 0.15
C LYS A 89 -0.18 13.74 0.70
N GLN A 90 0.71 14.56 1.28
CA GLN A 90 1.96 14.06 1.87
C GLN A 90 1.71 13.23 3.13
N SER A 91 0.81 13.68 4.01
CA SER A 91 0.51 12.98 5.26
C SER A 91 -0.19 11.65 5.00
N SER A 92 -1.15 11.63 4.06
CA SER A 92 -1.86 10.42 3.66
C SER A 92 -0.89 9.39 3.05
N LEU A 93 0.03 9.84 2.20
CA LEU A 93 1.03 8.96 1.57
C LEU A 93 1.96 8.30 2.62
N ILE A 94 2.47 9.08 3.57
CA ILE A 94 3.35 8.55 4.62
C ILE A 94 2.59 7.55 5.50
N PHE A 95 1.36 7.89 5.91
CA PHE A 95 0.52 7.03 6.72
C PHE A 95 0.28 5.66 6.06
N TRP A 96 -0.16 5.66 4.80
CA TRP A 96 -0.40 4.41 4.06
C TRP A 96 0.86 3.61 3.86
N LYS A 97 2.02 4.26 3.63
CA LYS A 97 3.26 3.52 3.47
C LYS A 97 3.72 2.83 4.75
N ILE A 98 3.51 3.46 5.91
CA ILE A 98 3.78 2.84 7.21
C ILE A 98 2.82 1.67 7.44
N ALA A 99 1.53 1.84 7.16
CA ALA A 99 0.54 0.77 7.27
C ALA A 99 0.91 -0.43 6.39
N GLU A 100 1.31 -0.19 5.14
CA GLU A 100 1.76 -1.21 4.20
C GLU A 100 2.95 -2.02 4.76
N VAL A 101 3.98 -1.34 5.29
CA VAL A 101 5.15 -2.01 5.89
C VAL A 101 4.75 -2.85 7.11
N LEU A 102 3.82 -2.37 7.94
CA LEU A 102 3.33 -3.13 9.09
C LEU A 102 2.55 -4.38 8.67
N ILE A 103 1.67 -4.27 7.67
CA ILE A 103 0.92 -5.42 7.14
C ILE A 103 1.87 -6.46 6.55
N THR A 104 2.85 -6.03 5.75
CA THR A 104 3.89 -6.93 5.20
C THR A 104 4.70 -7.60 6.32
N ALA A 105 5.02 -6.89 7.41
CA ALA A 105 5.71 -7.49 8.55
C ALA A 105 4.86 -8.57 9.25
N ILE A 106 3.55 -8.35 9.40
CA ILE A 106 2.64 -9.35 9.96
C ILE A 106 2.53 -10.56 9.01
N ALA A 107 2.46 -10.34 7.70
CA ALA A 107 2.43 -11.42 6.71
C ALA A 107 3.70 -12.28 6.80
N LEU A 108 4.88 -11.65 6.90
CA LEU A 108 6.17 -12.33 7.11
C LEU A 108 6.17 -13.17 8.40
N LEU A 109 5.61 -12.65 9.50
CA LEU A 109 5.45 -13.41 10.74
C LEU A 109 4.51 -14.62 10.55
N GLY A 110 3.44 -14.46 9.78
CA GLY A 110 2.53 -15.56 9.42
C GLY A 110 3.25 -16.68 8.64
N PHE A 111 4.05 -16.32 7.64
CA PHE A 111 4.88 -17.28 6.89
C PHE A 111 5.90 -17.99 7.79
N TRP A 112 6.53 -17.26 8.72
CA TRP A 112 7.47 -17.82 9.68
C TRP A 112 6.80 -18.81 10.64
N LEU A 113 5.63 -18.46 11.19
CA LEU A 113 4.88 -19.33 12.09
C LEU A 113 4.38 -20.59 11.37
N GLY A 114 3.87 -20.45 10.14
CA GLY A 114 3.42 -21.62 9.37
C GLY A 114 4.58 -22.52 8.91
N THR A 115 5.81 -21.98 8.78
CA THR A 115 7.02 -22.81 8.58
C THR A 115 7.29 -23.72 9.77
N GLN A 116 7.02 -23.27 11.00
CA GLN A 116 7.22 -24.05 12.23
C GLN A 116 6.04 -25.01 12.53
N ASP A 117 5.23 -25.34 11.52
CA ASP A 117 4.03 -26.19 11.60
C ASP A 117 2.94 -25.73 12.59
N TYR A 118 2.90 -24.44 12.93
CA TYR A 118 1.73 -23.88 13.60
C TYR A 118 0.57 -23.76 12.61
N ASP A 119 -0.54 -24.44 12.92
CA ASP A 119 -1.77 -24.45 12.11
C ASP A 119 -2.39 -23.03 11.96
N SER A 120 -2.04 -22.10 12.86
CA SER A 120 -2.45 -20.69 12.80
C SER A 120 -1.68 -19.86 11.77
N GLY A 121 -0.54 -20.33 11.28
CA GLY A 121 0.33 -19.58 10.35
C GLY A 121 -0.38 -19.20 9.04
N PRO A 122 -1.00 -20.14 8.31
CA PRO A 122 -1.74 -19.85 7.08
C PRO A 122 -2.88 -18.85 7.28
N TRP A 123 -3.62 -18.96 8.39
CA TRP A 123 -4.71 -18.04 8.69
C TRP A 123 -4.26 -16.61 8.94
N ILE A 124 -3.11 -16.44 9.59
CA ILE A 124 -2.51 -15.11 9.80
C ILE A 124 -2.12 -14.50 8.44
N VAL A 125 -1.48 -15.27 7.56
CA VAL A 125 -1.13 -14.83 6.20
C VAL A 125 -2.36 -14.47 5.37
N LEU A 126 -3.48 -15.17 5.55
CA LEU A 126 -4.73 -14.88 4.84
C LEU A 126 -5.45 -13.62 5.37
N SER A 127 -5.11 -13.18 6.59
CA SER A 127 -5.76 -12.03 7.25
C SER A 127 -5.09 -10.69 6.99
N THR A 128 -3.87 -10.70 6.43
CA THR A 128 -3.05 -9.53 6.11
C THR A 128 -3.30 -9.06 4.69
#